data_AF-A0AAP1RF78-F1
#
_entry.id   AF-A0AAP1RF78-F1
#
_cell.length_a   1.000
_cell.length_b   1.000
_cell.length_c   1.000
_cell.angle_alpha   90.00
_cell.angle_beta   90.00
_cell.angle_gamma   90.00
#
_symmetry.space_group_name_H-M   'P 1'
#
loop_
_entity.id
_entity.type
_entity.pdbx_description
1 polymer ?
#
loop_
_entity_poly.entity_id
_entity_poly.type
_entity_poly.pdbx_seq_one_letter_code
_entity_poly.pdbx_strand_id
1 'polypeptide(L)'
;MNPRLYAYLEGFKGFYPDKNGHINKKIILKVSDYRSALIQGKFLAKKGIWVSEYRIESGLNCGGHAFATDGYLLGPVLEEFKVKRAELQESIQSLLFSALDKKEYVVPETDLTFKISAQGGVGTADEHQFLLDHYQVDSVGWGTPFLLVPEATTVDKQTLEKLIKAKEKDVYLSDISPLGVPFYNLKGNTKDLEKQSFIDKGRPGSSCPKKFIALNKEFNEKGVCTASRQFQHLKIKELTAQNLPKEAYYKEYSKIIAKSCTCVGLGTSALLAYGLDTKTEGAGVSVCPSPNIAYFSKKMSLKEITKTIYGQSASVTSLERPNLFIKELTIYIDYLKDKLKETPADASPKEIKYLKTFVKNLKEGLLYYKNLFNTKYQSAILHYPAVLADLELSSQNINKVALAIEKL
;
A
#
# COMPACT_ATOMS: atom_id res chain seq x y z
N MET A 1 5.17 5.48 -12.54
CA MET A 1 5.19 6.87 -13.05
C MET A 1 4.20 7.02 -14.21
N ASN A 2 3.45 8.13 -14.27
CA ASN A 2 2.53 8.44 -15.39
C ASN A 2 3.01 9.72 -16.11
N PRO A 3 3.78 9.60 -17.22
CA PRO A 3 4.34 10.75 -17.93
C PRO A 3 3.29 11.75 -18.44
N ARG A 4 2.10 11.26 -18.84
CA ARG A 4 1.02 12.12 -19.35
C ARG A 4 0.45 13.00 -18.25
N LEU A 5 0.23 12.44 -17.06
CA LEU A 5 -0.22 13.22 -15.90
C LEU A 5 0.82 14.29 -15.55
N TYR A 6 2.10 13.93 -15.51
CA TYR A 6 3.16 14.87 -15.15
C TYR A 6 3.32 15.99 -16.17
N ALA A 7 3.16 15.71 -17.47
CA ALA A 7 3.12 16.74 -18.50
C ALA A 7 1.89 17.65 -18.36
N TYR A 8 0.73 17.09 -18.02
CA TYR A 8 -0.49 17.87 -17.80
C TYR A 8 -0.36 18.87 -16.64
N LEU A 9 0.41 18.53 -15.60
CA LEU A 9 0.67 19.45 -14.48
C LEU A 9 1.34 20.76 -14.93
N GLU A 10 2.12 20.77 -16.01
CA GLU A 10 2.78 21.96 -16.54
C GLU A 10 1.79 23.04 -17.00
N GLY A 11 0.55 22.65 -17.30
CA GLY A 11 -0.50 23.59 -17.69
C GLY A 11 -1.00 24.49 -16.56
N PHE A 12 -0.59 24.25 -15.31
CA PHE A 12 -1.13 24.95 -14.14
C PHE A 12 -0.08 25.80 -13.43
N LYS A 13 -0.23 27.13 -13.51
CA LYS A 13 0.64 28.12 -12.87
C LYS A 13 0.82 27.92 -11.36
N GLY A 14 -0.17 27.31 -10.68
CA GLY A 14 -0.12 27.10 -9.24
C GLY A 14 0.96 26.13 -8.74
N PHE A 15 1.58 25.33 -9.62
CA PHE A 15 2.69 24.42 -9.25
C PHE A 15 4.08 25.06 -9.31
N TYR A 16 4.19 26.26 -9.89
CA TYR A 16 5.47 26.96 -10.02
C TYR A 16 5.74 27.79 -8.77
N PRO A 17 7.00 27.85 -8.29
CA PRO A 17 7.34 28.68 -7.16
C PRO A 17 7.35 30.16 -7.54
N ASP A 18 7.11 31.02 -6.56
CA ASP A 18 7.42 32.45 -6.66
C ASP A 18 8.89 32.74 -6.29
N LYS A 19 9.27 34.03 -6.31
CA LYS A 19 10.64 34.48 -5.98
C LYS A 19 11.10 34.09 -4.57
N ASN A 20 10.16 33.89 -3.64
CA ASN A 20 10.45 33.50 -2.27
C ASN A 20 10.37 31.97 -2.08
N GLY A 21 10.21 31.21 -3.17
CA GLY A 21 10.06 29.76 -3.13
C GLY A 21 8.66 29.28 -2.69
N HIS A 22 7.67 30.16 -2.58
CA HIS A 22 6.31 29.76 -2.21
C HIS A 22 5.60 29.08 -3.39
N ILE A 23 4.95 27.95 -3.11
CA ILE A 23 4.19 27.17 -4.10
C ILE A 23 2.75 27.01 -3.59
N ASN A 24 1.80 27.49 -4.38
CA ASN A 24 0.37 27.46 -4.04
C ASN A 24 -0.19 26.01 -4.05
N LYS A 25 0.15 25.22 -5.07
CA LYS A 25 -0.26 23.81 -5.20
C LYS A 25 0.94 22.91 -4.97
N LYS A 26 0.99 22.28 -3.80
CA LYS A 26 2.08 21.39 -3.39
C LYS A 26 1.87 19.96 -3.90
N ILE A 27 2.96 19.29 -4.24
CA ILE A 27 2.94 17.88 -4.66
C ILE A 27 3.46 17.01 -3.52
N ILE A 28 2.66 16.01 -3.15
CA ILE A 28 3.10 14.89 -2.30
C ILE A 28 3.30 13.69 -3.22
N LEU A 29 4.51 13.13 -3.23
CA LEU A 29 4.86 11.99 -4.05
C LEU A 29 5.04 10.75 -3.17
N LYS A 30 4.13 9.77 -3.34
CA LYS A 30 4.27 8.44 -2.73
C LYS A 30 5.40 7.67 -3.42
N VAL A 31 6.33 7.15 -2.64
CA VAL A 31 7.53 6.43 -3.11
C VAL A 31 7.78 5.18 -2.27
N SER A 32 8.39 4.17 -2.89
CA SER A 32 8.75 2.89 -2.26
C SER A 32 10.21 2.82 -1.82
N ASP A 33 11.07 3.65 -2.41
CA ASP A 33 12.53 3.64 -2.24
C ASP A 33 13.15 4.96 -2.73
N TYR A 34 14.42 5.20 -2.37
CA TYR A 34 15.16 6.42 -2.71
C TYR A 34 15.31 6.59 -4.22
N ARG A 35 15.58 5.51 -4.96
CA ARG A 35 15.74 5.55 -6.42
C ARG A 35 14.47 6.04 -7.11
N SER A 36 13.30 5.55 -6.67
CA SER A 36 12.00 5.96 -7.17
C SER A 36 11.73 7.44 -6.90
N ALA A 37 12.07 7.93 -5.71
CA ALA A 37 12.00 9.35 -5.37
C ALA A 37 12.90 10.22 -6.24
N LEU A 38 14.16 9.82 -6.42
CA LEU A 38 15.12 10.54 -7.24
C LEU A 38 14.67 10.60 -8.70
N ILE A 39 14.27 9.48 -9.31
CA ILE A 39 13.85 9.42 -10.72
C ILE A 39 12.61 10.29 -10.95
N GLN A 40 11.57 10.12 -10.13
CA GLN A 40 10.31 10.84 -10.31
C GLN A 40 10.46 12.32 -9.94
N GLY A 41 11.25 12.65 -8.91
CA GLY A 41 11.63 14.01 -8.55
C GLY A 41 12.35 14.71 -9.69
N LYS A 42 13.37 14.08 -10.29
CA LYS A 42 14.11 14.65 -11.43
C LYS A 42 13.20 14.86 -12.64
N PHE A 43 12.23 13.97 -12.85
CA PHE A 43 11.27 14.10 -13.94
C PHE A 43 10.36 15.33 -13.75
N LEU A 44 9.83 15.56 -12.55
CA LEU A 44 9.02 16.73 -12.23
C LEU A 44 9.85 18.03 -12.21
N ALA A 45 11.07 17.98 -11.68
CA ALA A 45 11.98 19.14 -11.66
C ALA A 45 12.29 19.65 -13.08
N LYS A 46 12.55 18.75 -14.03
CA LYS A 46 12.73 19.11 -15.46
C LYS A 46 11.50 19.81 -16.07
N LYS A 47 10.35 19.73 -15.43
CA LYS A 47 9.11 20.40 -15.84
C LYS A 47 8.89 21.75 -15.14
N GLY A 48 9.76 22.12 -14.20
CA GLY A 48 9.60 23.29 -13.34
C GLY A 48 8.71 23.03 -12.12
N ILE A 49 8.48 21.76 -11.77
CA ILE A 49 7.56 21.36 -10.68
C ILE A 49 8.35 20.75 -9.53
N TRP A 50 8.15 21.29 -8.33
CA TRP A 50 8.78 20.81 -7.10
C TRP A 50 7.93 19.76 -6.37
N VAL A 51 8.59 18.75 -5.81
CA VAL A 51 7.97 17.80 -4.88
C VAL A 51 8.11 18.35 -3.46
N SER A 52 7.00 18.68 -2.83
CA SER A 52 6.98 19.27 -1.48
C SER A 52 7.04 18.24 -0.36
N GLU A 53 6.65 16.99 -0.64
CA GLU A 53 6.75 15.88 0.31
C GLU A 53 7.03 14.57 -0.43
N TYR A 54 8.02 13.81 0.05
CA TYR A 54 8.22 12.41 -0.29
C TYR A 54 7.58 11.54 0.79
N ARG A 55 6.50 10.86 0.44
CA ARG A 55 5.76 9.97 1.33
C ARG A 55 6.23 8.54 1.12
N ILE A 56 6.99 8.04 2.07
CA ILE A 56 7.55 6.70 2.07
C ILE A 56 6.53 5.77 2.73
N GLU A 57 6.09 4.76 1.99
CA GLU A 57 5.11 3.80 2.50
C GLU A 57 5.68 2.38 2.45
N SER A 58 5.45 1.60 3.50
CA SER A 58 5.70 0.16 3.44
C SER A 58 4.88 -0.47 2.32
N GLY A 59 5.54 -1.23 1.45
CA GLY A 59 4.91 -1.80 0.25
C GLY A 59 3.78 -2.78 0.57
N LEU A 60 3.87 -3.47 1.71
CA LEU A 60 2.90 -4.48 2.14
C LEU A 60 2.28 -4.21 3.53
N ASN A 61 2.86 -3.37 4.40
CA ASN A 61 2.29 -3.18 5.74
C ASN A 61 1.20 -2.08 5.79
N CYS A 62 0.94 -1.40 4.67
CA CYS A 62 -0.14 -0.42 4.51
C CYS A 62 -1.48 -1.08 4.18
N GLY A 63 -2.58 -0.39 4.49
CA GLY A 63 -3.92 -0.80 4.02
C GLY A 63 -4.13 -0.42 2.55
N GLY A 64 -5.23 -0.90 1.95
CA GLY A 64 -5.55 -0.61 0.55
C GLY A 64 -4.70 -1.40 -0.45
N HIS A 65 -4.31 -0.76 -1.56
CA HIS A 65 -3.47 -1.39 -2.59
C HIS A 65 -2.04 -1.60 -2.09
N ALA A 66 -1.55 -2.82 -2.26
CA ALA A 66 -0.20 -3.20 -1.89
C ALA A 66 0.71 -3.20 -3.11
N PHE A 67 1.91 -2.66 -2.93
CA PHE A 67 2.94 -2.55 -3.95
C PHE A 67 4.20 -3.19 -3.39
N ALA A 68 4.29 -4.52 -3.49
CA ALA A 68 5.46 -5.26 -3.05
C ALA A 68 6.69 -4.76 -3.79
N THR A 69 7.68 -4.30 -3.03
CA THR A 69 9.03 -4.06 -3.54
C THR A 69 9.73 -5.39 -3.79
N ASP A 70 10.94 -5.37 -4.38
CA ASP A 70 11.77 -6.57 -4.53
C ASP A 70 12.39 -7.02 -3.18
N GLY A 71 11.65 -6.95 -2.07
CA GLY A 71 12.11 -7.30 -0.73
C GLY A 71 12.74 -6.16 0.08
N TYR A 72 12.66 -4.91 -0.39
CA TYR A 72 13.13 -3.75 0.38
C TYR A 72 12.19 -3.46 1.56
N LEU A 73 12.73 -3.52 2.78
CA LEU A 73 12.03 -3.22 4.03
C LEU A 73 12.09 -1.72 4.36
N LEU A 74 11.14 -1.23 5.16
CA LEU A 74 10.96 0.19 5.43
C LEU A 74 12.16 0.83 6.12
N GLY A 75 12.73 0.21 7.16
CA GLY A 75 13.79 0.86 7.93
C GLY A 75 15.07 1.17 7.12
N PRO A 76 15.64 0.22 6.35
CA PRO A 76 16.76 0.53 5.45
C PRO A 76 16.45 1.64 4.45
N VAL A 77 15.23 1.67 3.90
CA VAL A 77 14.80 2.74 2.99
C VAL A 77 14.79 4.08 3.72
N LEU A 78 14.18 4.16 4.91
CA LEU A 78 14.16 5.39 5.70
C LEU A 78 15.58 5.86 6.07
N GLU A 79 16.49 4.94 6.40
CA GLU A 79 17.88 5.29 6.68
C GLU A 79 18.58 5.89 5.46
N GLU A 80 18.35 5.33 4.27
CA GLU A 80 18.90 5.89 3.04
C GLU A 80 18.38 7.31 2.79
N PHE A 81 17.07 7.54 2.97
CA PHE A 81 16.49 8.88 2.85
C PHE A 81 17.06 9.86 3.87
N LYS A 82 17.31 9.42 5.11
CA LYS A 82 17.94 10.26 6.14
C LYS A 82 19.35 10.67 5.73
N VAL A 83 20.18 9.68 5.35
CA VAL A 83 21.58 9.90 4.98
C VAL A 83 21.72 10.75 3.72
N LYS A 84 20.87 10.50 2.71
CA LYS A 84 20.96 11.16 1.39
C LYS A 84 19.98 12.32 1.21
N ARG A 85 19.39 12.85 2.29
CA ARG A 85 18.38 13.92 2.22
C ARG A 85 18.89 15.16 1.47
N ALA A 86 20.12 15.60 1.79
CA ALA A 86 20.75 16.76 1.16
C ALA A 86 21.09 16.51 -0.32
N GLU A 87 21.65 15.33 -0.63
CA GLU A 87 21.95 14.91 -2.01
C GLU A 87 20.68 14.91 -2.88
N LEU A 88 19.57 14.41 -2.34
CA LEU A 88 18.28 14.43 -3.02
C LEU A 88 17.83 15.87 -3.28
N GLN A 89 17.86 16.74 -2.27
CA GLN A 89 17.46 18.14 -2.42
C GLN A 89 18.27 18.84 -3.51
N GLU A 90 19.60 18.81 -3.42
CA GLU A 90 20.50 19.44 -4.36
C GLU A 90 20.28 18.92 -5.79
N SER A 91 20.18 17.59 -5.94
CA SER A 91 19.95 16.94 -7.23
C SER A 91 18.65 17.36 -7.91
N ILE A 92 17.57 17.55 -7.14
CA ILE A 92 16.27 17.95 -7.69
C ILE A 92 16.24 19.46 -7.93
N GLN A 93 16.75 20.25 -7.00
CA GLN A 93 16.69 21.71 -7.03
C GLN A 93 17.53 22.28 -8.18
N SER A 94 18.76 21.77 -8.38
CA SER A 94 19.61 22.19 -9.50
C SER A 94 18.91 22.02 -10.86
N LEU A 95 18.24 20.87 -11.06
CA LEU A 95 17.46 20.61 -12.27
C LEU A 95 16.22 21.49 -12.38
N LEU A 96 15.56 21.76 -11.25
CA LEU A 96 14.38 22.64 -11.20
C LEU A 96 14.76 24.05 -11.63
N PHE A 97 15.79 24.64 -11.03
CA PHE A 97 16.21 26.02 -11.30
C PHE A 97 16.65 26.18 -12.74
N SER A 98 17.43 25.22 -13.28
CA SER A 98 17.77 25.20 -14.71
C SER A 98 16.54 25.10 -15.62
N ALA A 99 15.51 24.35 -15.21
CA ALA A 99 14.28 24.23 -15.99
C ALA A 99 13.40 25.48 -15.92
N LEU A 100 13.35 26.16 -14.77
CA LEU A 100 12.61 27.42 -14.60
C LEU A 100 13.23 28.53 -15.46
N ASP A 101 14.56 28.68 -15.39
CA ASP A 101 15.32 29.65 -16.18
C ASP A 101 15.11 29.47 -17.70
N LYS A 102 15.31 28.25 -18.21
CA LYS A 102 15.10 27.92 -19.64
C LYS A 102 13.68 28.14 -20.14
N LYS A 103 12.70 28.14 -19.24
CA LYS A 103 11.28 28.32 -19.55
C LYS A 103 10.79 29.72 -19.22
N GLU A 104 11.69 30.63 -18.85
CA GLU A 104 11.40 32.02 -18.50
C GLU A 104 10.38 32.15 -17.34
N TYR A 105 10.44 31.21 -16.38
CA TYR A 105 9.72 31.30 -15.11
C TYR A 105 10.60 31.94 -14.03
N VAL A 106 9.96 32.44 -12.97
CA VAL A 106 10.66 32.96 -11.79
C VAL A 106 11.48 31.84 -11.14
N VAL A 107 12.78 32.09 -10.97
CA VAL A 107 13.68 31.24 -10.19
C VAL A 107 13.67 31.76 -8.74
N PRO A 108 13.42 30.91 -7.73
CA PRO A 108 13.48 31.31 -6.34
C PRO A 108 14.85 31.83 -5.92
N GLU A 109 14.88 32.88 -5.08
CA GLU A 109 16.10 33.44 -4.49
C GLU A 109 16.60 32.61 -3.30
N THR A 110 15.77 31.71 -2.78
CA THR A 110 16.06 30.86 -1.62
C THR A 110 15.91 29.39 -1.97
N ASP A 111 16.63 28.54 -1.22
CA ASP A 111 16.50 27.10 -1.38
C ASP A 111 15.10 26.58 -1.06
N LEU A 112 14.65 25.62 -1.87
CA LEU A 112 13.40 24.92 -1.63
C LEU A 112 13.64 23.75 -0.69
N THR A 113 12.72 23.58 0.26
CA THR A 113 12.73 22.43 1.17
C THR A 113 11.61 21.45 0.83
N PHE A 114 11.79 20.19 1.23
CA PHE A 114 10.75 19.17 1.18
C PHE A 114 10.65 18.40 2.49
N LYS A 115 9.47 17.82 2.72
CA LYS A 115 9.21 16.92 3.84
C LYS A 115 9.41 15.46 3.44
N ILE A 116 9.81 14.65 4.39
CA ILE A 116 9.79 13.19 4.32
C ILE A 116 8.74 12.72 5.32
N SER A 117 7.78 11.91 4.87
CA SER A 117 6.80 11.27 5.75
C SER A 117 6.89 9.75 5.64
N ALA A 118 6.64 9.04 6.75
CA ALA A 118 6.70 7.58 6.80
C ALA A 118 5.34 6.99 7.19
N GLN A 119 4.90 5.93 6.50
CA GLN A 119 3.64 5.24 6.78
C GLN A 119 3.78 3.73 6.59
N GLY A 120 3.00 2.96 7.34
CA GLY A 120 2.95 1.50 7.20
C GLY A 120 3.05 0.79 8.53
N GLY A 121 1.91 0.28 9.00
CA GLY A 121 1.83 -0.58 10.17
C GLY A 121 2.25 0.03 11.51
N VAL A 122 2.41 1.35 11.61
CA VAL A 122 2.61 2.05 12.88
C VAL A 122 1.36 1.90 13.74
N GLY A 123 1.53 1.50 14.99
CA GLY A 123 0.41 1.17 15.88
C GLY A 123 0.56 1.63 17.33
N THR A 124 1.68 2.24 17.71
CA THR A 124 1.91 2.78 19.06
C THR A 124 2.61 4.14 19.03
N ALA A 125 2.49 4.91 20.13
CA ALA A 125 3.18 6.19 20.29
C ALA A 125 4.70 6.03 20.21
N ASP A 126 5.25 4.99 20.83
CA ASP A 126 6.69 4.73 20.86
C ASP A 126 7.25 4.47 19.46
N GLU A 127 6.53 3.68 18.65
CA GLU A 127 6.86 3.46 17.25
C GLU A 127 6.79 4.76 16.43
N HIS A 128 5.76 5.58 16.65
CA HIS A 128 5.63 6.89 16.00
C HIS A 128 6.82 7.78 16.33
N GLN A 129 7.12 7.95 17.62
CA GLN A 129 8.18 8.80 18.10
C GLN A 129 9.55 8.30 17.65
N PHE A 130 9.77 6.98 17.69
CA PHE A 130 10.99 6.37 17.19
C PHE A 130 11.25 6.73 15.72
N LEU A 131 10.23 6.65 14.86
CA LEU A 131 10.40 6.98 13.44
C LEU A 131 10.78 8.46 13.24
N LEU A 132 10.20 9.37 14.02
CA LEU A 132 10.56 10.80 14.00
C LEU A 132 12.01 11.00 14.42
N ASP A 133 12.41 10.44 15.56
CA ASP A 133 13.72 10.74 16.17
C ASP A 133 14.87 10.04 15.44
N HIS A 134 14.72 8.76 15.13
CA HIS A 134 15.78 7.95 14.56
C HIS A 134 15.99 8.23 13.07
N TYR A 135 14.90 8.29 12.32
CA TYR A 135 14.95 8.51 10.87
C TYR A 135 14.84 9.98 10.46
N GLN A 136 14.55 10.87 11.41
CA GLN A 136 14.41 12.31 11.14
C GLN A 136 13.39 12.61 10.05
N VAL A 137 12.30 11.83 10.01
CA VAL A 137 11.15 12.10 9.15
C VAL A 137 10.35 13.24 9.75
N ASP A 138 9.72 14.05 8.91
CA ASP A 138 8.95 15.23 9.33
C ASP A 138 7.56 14.87 9.86
N SER A 139 7.05 13.68 9.53
CA SER A 139 5.76 13.18 10.03
C SER A 139 5.58 11.68 9.84
N VAL A 140 4.73 11.08 10.66
CA VAL A 140 4.36 9.67 10.58
C VAL A 140 2.84 9.54 10.38
N GLY A 141 2.44 8.75 9.38
CA GLY A 141 1.03 8.58 9.01
C GLY A 141 0.37 7.36 9.66
N TRP A 142 -0.88 7.56 10.11
CA TRP A 142 -1.75 6.52 10.68
C TRP A 142 -3.02 6.41 9.83
N GLY A 143 -3.27 5.23 9.26
CA GLY A 143 -4.42 4.99 8.36
C GLY A 143 -5.45 4.06 8.97
N THR A 144 -5.15 2.76 8.98
CA THR A 144 -6.06 1.68 9.40
C THR A 144 -6.83 1.94 10.70
N PRO A 145 -6.23 2.47 11.79
CA PRO A 145 -6.96 2.68 13.05
C PRO A 145 -8.08 3.71 12.93
N PHE A 146 -7.99 4.67 11.98
CA PHE A 146 -9.04 5.65 11.74
C PHE A 146 -10.32 5.04 11.15
N LEU A 147 -10.26 3.82 10.59
CA LEU A 147 -11.47 3.07 10.21
C LEU A 147 -12.36 2.73 11.42
N LEU A 148 -11.81 2.81 12.63
CA LEU A 148 -12.52 2.60 13.90
C LEU A 148 -12.95 3.92 14.56
N VAL A 149 -12.83 5.05 13.86
CA VAL A 149 -13.11 6.41 14.35
C VAL A 149 -14.23 7.02 13.52
N PRO A 150 -15.51 6.89 13.94
CA PRO A 150 -16.65 7.39 13.17
C PRO A 150 -16.71 8.92 13.01
N GLU A 151 -15.97 9.67 13.82
CA GLU A 151 -15.81 11.12 13.68
C GLU A 151 -14.91 11.52 12.51
N ALA A 152 -14.06 10.60 12.03
CA ALA A 152 -13.06 10.85 10.99
C ALA A 152 -13.31 10.07 9.70
N THR A 153 -14.05 8.96 9.77
CA THR A 153 -14.33 8.10 8.61
C THR A 153 -15.81 7.72 8.53
N THR A 154 -16.29 7.53 7.30
CA THR A 154 -17.68 7.17 7.01
C THR A 154 -17.85 5.65 6.85
N VAL A 155 -17.34 4.89 7.82
CA VAL A 155 -17.52 3.43 7.87
C VAL A 155 -18.90 3.13 8.46
N ASP A 156 -19.73 2.40 7.71
CA ASP A 156 -21.05 1.97 8.16
C ASP A 156 -20.97 1.04 9.38
N LYS A 157 -22.08 0.98 10.14
CA LYS A 157 -22.16 0.24 11.41
C LYS A 157 -21.78 -1.23 11.27
N GLN A 158 -22.25 -1.92 10.22
CA GLN A 158 -22.00 -3.36 10.07
C GLN A 158 -20.52 -3.63 9.77
N THR A 159 -19.91 -2.81 8.91
CA THR A 159 -18.48 -2.90 8.59
C THR A 159 -17.61 -2.54 9.79
N LEU A 160 -17.97 -1.51 10.56
CA LEU A 160 -17.26 -1.10 11.79
C LEU A 160 -17.21 -2.24 12.82
N GLU A 161 -18.36 -2.86 13.13
CA GLU A 161 -18.44 -4.00 14.04
C GLU A 161 -17.59 -5.18 13.60
N LYS A 162 -17.45 -5.35 12.27
CA LYS A 162 -16.62 -6.40 11.71
C LYS A 162 -15.14 -6.11 11.84
N LEU A 163 -14.73 -4.86 11.63
CA LEU A 163 -13.34 -4.42 11.82
C LEU A 163 -12.89 -4.57 13.28
N ILE A 164 -13.75 -4.21 14.24
CA ILE A 164 -13.49 -4.35 15.68
C ILE A 164 -13.19 -5.80 16.08
N LYS A 165 -13.84 -6.77 15.42
CA LYS A 165 -13.70 -8.20 15.72
C LYS A 165 -12.62 -8.89 14.89
N ALA A 166 -12.05 -8.20 13.90
CA ALA A 166 -11.11 -8.79 12.96
C ALA A 166 -9.88 -9.33 13.68
N LYS A 167 -9.40 -10.49 13.23
CA LYS A 167 -8.14 -11.10 13.61
C LYS A 167 -7.23 -11.20 12.39
N GLU A 168 -5.98 -11.60 12.59
CA GLU A 168 -5.01 -11.67 11.49
C GLU A 168 -5.52 -12.51 10.30
N LYS A 169 -6.13 -13.67 10.60
CA LYS A 169 -6.67 -14.59 9.59
C LYS A 169 -7.81 -13.98 8.75
N ASP A 170 -8.43 -12.90 9.22
CA ASP A 170 -9.56 -12.24 8.56
C ASP A 170 -9.11 -11.18 7.56
N VAL A 171 -7.84 -10.77 7.59
CA VAL A 171 -7.27 -9.82 6.64
C VAL A 171 -6.29 -10.54 5.73
N TYR A 172 -6.43 -10.35 4.43
CA TYR A 172 -5.57 -11.01 3.45
C TYR A 172 -5.28 -10.09 2.28
N LEU A 173 -4.13 -10.33 1.65
CA LEU A 173 -3.79 -9.69 0.40
C LEU A 173 -4.55 -10.39 -0.73
N SER A 174 -5.38 -9.66 -1.44
CA SER A 174 -6.35 -10.23 -2.38
C SER A 174 -6.16 -9.74 -3.81
N ASP A 175 -6.57 -10.55 -4.77
CA ASP A 175 -6.56 -10.20 -6.20
C ASP A 175 -7.85 -9.55 -6.68
N ILE A 176 -8.72 -9.06 -5.77
CA ILE A 176 -10.06 -8.58 -6.14
C ILE A 176 -10.04 -7.28 -6.94
N SER A 177 -8.93 -6.54 -6.91
CA SER A 177 -8.80 -5.24 -7.55
C SER A 177 -8.97 -5.33 -9.07
N PRO A 178 -9.88 -4.55 -9.68
CA PRO A 178 -10.02 -4.48 -11.13
C PRO A 178 -8.78 -3.94 -11.84
N LEU A 179 -7.90 -3.24 -11.11
CA LEU A 179 -6.65 -2.66 -11.63
C LEU A 179 -5.52 -3.69 -11.78
N GLY A 180 -5.71 -4.93 -11.33
CA GLY A 180 -4.66 -5.96 -11.35
C GLY A 180 -3.57 -5.78 -10.29
N VAL A 181 -3.73 -4.81 -9.38
CA VAL A 181 -2.83 -4.58 -8.25
C VAL A 181 -3.39 -5.26 -7.00
N PRO A 182 -2.63 -6.06 -6.25
CA PRO A 182 -3.08 -6.67 -5.00
C PRO A 182 -3.65 -5.64 -4.01
N PHE A 183 -4.64 -6.07 -3.24
CA PHE A 183 -5.43 -5.19 -2.40
C PHE A 183 -5.79 -5.89 -1.09
N TYR A 184 -5.48 -5.27 0.05
CA TYR A 184 -5.91 -5.81 1.33
C TYR A 184 -7.42 -5.81 1.45
N ASN A 185 -7.97 -6.91 1.95
CA ASN A 185 -9.39 -7.09 2.04
C ASN A 185 -9.77 -7.79 3.36
N LEU A 186 -10.89 -7.37 3.94
CA LEU A 186 -11.47 -8.01 5.11
C LEU A 186 -12.41 -9.15 4.67
N LYS A 187 -12.12 -10.38 5.07
CA LYS A 187 -12.89 -11.57 4.69
C LYS A 187 -14.36 -11.45 5.07
N GLY A 188 -15.22 -11.80 4.12
CA GLY A 188 -16.67 -11.82 4.29
C GLY A 188 -17.31 -10.45 4.45
N ASN A 189 -16.67 -9.37 4.00
CA ASN A 189 -17.38 -8.10 3.81
C ASN A 189 -18.60 -8.31 2.89
N THR A 190 -19.59 -7.43 2.97
CA THR A 190 -20.87 -7.64 2.28
C THR A 190 -20.73 -7.61 0.75
N LYS A 191 -19.69 -6.96 0.21
CA LYS A 191 -19.41 -7.02 -1.24
C LYS A 191 -18.89 -8.38 -1.68
N ASP A 192 -18.10 -9.07 -0.87
CA ASP A 192 -17.67 -10.44 -1.17
C ASP A 192 -18.84 -11.42 -1.13
N LEU A 193 -19.78 -11.25 -0.20
CA LEU A 193 -21.01 -12.04 -0.15
C LEU A 193 -21.87 -11.82 -1.40
N GLU A 194 -22.01 -10.57 -1.84
CA GLU A 194 -22.71 -10.23 -3.09
C GLU A 194 -22.02 -10.85 -4.31
N LYS A 195 -20.68 -10.74 -4.40
CA LYS A 195 -19.88 -11.35 -5.46
C LYS A 195 -20.10 -12.86 -5.52
N GLN A 196 -20.07 -13.55 -4.37
CA GLN A 196 -20.32 -14.99 -4.31
C GLN A 196 -21.74 -15.33 -4.78
N SER A 197 -22.76 -14.58 -4.36
CA SER A 197 -24.14 -14.78 -4.83
C SER A 197 -24.29 -14.66 -6.36
N PHE A 198 -23.50 -13.81 -7.00
CA PHE A 198 -23.50 -13.72 -8.48
C PHE A 198 -22.79 -14.89 -9.15
N ILE A 199 -21.71 -15.39 -8.55
CA ILE A 199 -21.02 -16.60 -9.00
C ILE A 199 -21.95 -17.81 -8.93
N ASP A 200 -22.63 -18.00 -7.79
CA ASP A 200 -23.54 -19.13 -7.57
C ASP A 200 -24.74 -19.13 -8.53
N LYS A 201 -25.15 -17.95 -9.00
CA LYS A 201 -26.21 -17.77 -10.01
C LYS A 201 -25.72 -17.90 -11.45
N GLY A 202 -24.46 -18.28 -11.68
CA GLY A 202 -23.85 -18.38 -13.01
C GLY A 202 -23.70 -17.04 -13.75
N ARG A 203 -23.72 -15.91 -13.04
CA ARG A 203 -23.66 -14.55 -13.61
C ARG A 203 -22.64 -13.66 -12.90
N PRO A 204 -21.37 -14.10 -12.82
CA PRO A 204 -20.35 -13.42 -12.03
C PRO A 204 -20.08 -12.00 -12.56
N GLY A 205 -19.59 -11.13 -11.68
CA GLY A 205 -19.30 -9.73 -11.98
C GLY A 205 -20.46 -8.76 -11.75
N SER A 206 -20.11 -7.49 -11.58
CA SER A 206 -21.02 -6.38 -11.29
C SER A 206 -21.67 -5.80 -12.57
N SER A 207 -22.84 -5.18 -12.45
CA SER A 207 -23.41 -4.35 -13.52
C SER A 207 -22.55 -3.13 -13.88
N CYS A 208 -21.58 -2.76 -13.02
CA CYS A 208 -20.63 -1.67 -13.22
C CYS A 208 -21.29 -0.31 -13.53
N PRO A 209 -22.13 0.22 -12.63
CA PRO A 209 -22.89 1.45 -12.91
C PRO A 209 -21.99 2.69 -13.08
N LYS A 210 -20.86 2.76 -12.35
CA LYS A 210 -19.96 3.94 -12.35
C LYS A 210 -18.98 3.98 -13.52
N LYS A 211 -18.55 2.82 -14.05
CA LYS A 211 -17.57 2.69 -15.16
C LYS A 211 -16.22 3.41 -14.97
N PHE A 212 -15.89 3.93 -13.78
CA PHE A 212 -14.64 4.69 -13.54
C PHE A 212 -13.35 3.89 -13.84
N ILE A 213 -13.39 2.56 -13.70
CA ILE A 213 -12.25 1.67 -13.98
C ILE A 213 -12.55 0.78 -15.22
N ALA A 214 -13.34 1.29 -16.17
CA ALA A 214 -13.55 0.63 -17.47
C ALA A 214 -12.37 0.92 -18.42
N LEU A 215 -11.18 0.45 -18.03
CA LEU A 215 -9.92 0.81 -18.69
C LEU A 215 -9.40 -0.28 -19.64
N ASN A 216 -9.88 -1.52 -19.51
CA ASN A 216 -9.41 -2.63 -20.33
C ASN A 216 -10.13 -2.62 -21.70
N LYS A 217 -9.36 -2.56 -22.80
CA LYS A 217 -9.87 -2.43 -24.16
C LYS A 217 -9.91 -3.74 -24.96
N GLU A 218 -9.73 -4.89 -24.30
CA GLU A 218 -9.67 -6.21 -24.93
C GLU A 218 -10.94 -6.54 -25.75
N PHE A 219 -12.11 -6.14 -25.26
CA PHE A 219 -13.39 -6.45 -25.91
C PHE A 219 -14.07 -5.25 -26.59
N ASN A 220 -13.64 -4.01 -26.33
CA ASN A 220 -14.09 -2.83 -27.07
C ASN A 220 -13.18 -1.61 -26.83
N GLU A 221 -13.22 -0.64 -27.75
CA GLU A 221 -12.39 0.56 -27.70
C GLU A 221 -12.72 1.54 -26.55
N LYS A 222 -13.98 1.54 -26.10
CA LYS A 222 -14.46 2.38 -25.00
C LYS A 222 -13.94 1.92 -23.63
N GLY A 223 -13.50 0.67 -23.54
CA GLY A 223 -13.03 0.02 -22.33
C GLY A 223 -14.15 -0.66 -21.53
N VAL A 224 -13.79 -1.77 -20.88
CA VAL A 224 -14.64 -2.56 -19.99
C VAL A 224 -13.91 -2.80 -18.67
N CYS A 225 -14.64 -2.78 -17.56
CA CYS A 225 -14.06 -3.09 -16.26
C CYS A 225 -13.92 -4.60 -16.09
N THR A 226 -12.76 -5.08 -15.64
CA THR A 226 -12.48 -6.51 -15.42
C THR A 226 -13.36 -7.16 -14.33
N ALA A 227 -13.92 -6.35 -13.42
CA ALA A 227 -14.91 -6.78 -12.44
C ALA A 227 -16.38 -6.68 -12.93
N SER A 228 -16.60 -6.26 -14.17
CA SER A 228 -17.96 -6.19 -14.73
C SER A 228 -18.44 -7.56 -15.20
N ARG A 229 -19.76 -7.76 -15.15
CA ARG A 229 -20.42 -8.95 -15.69
C ARG A 229 -20.13 -9.15 -17.17
N GLN A 230 -20.10 -8.06 -17.93
CA GLN A 230 -19.77 -8.10 -19.36
C GLN A 230 -18.37 -8.70 -19.59
N PHE A 231 -17.35 -8.17 -18.91
CA PHE A 231 -15.98 -8.67 -19.07
C PHE A 231 -15.87 -10.13 -18.62
N GLN A 232 -16.36 -10.46 -17.43
CA GLN A 232 -16.22 -11.81 -16.90
C GLN A 232 -16.96 -12.83 -17.76
N HIS A 233 -18.16 -12.51 -18.26
CA HIS A 233 -18.89 -13.38 -19.18
C HIS A 233 -18.11 -13.64 -20.48
N LEU A 234 -17.61 -12.58 -21.13
CA LEU A 234 -16.82 -12.70 -22.36
C LEU A 234 -15.54 -13.50 -22.14
N LYS A 235 -14.83 -13.25 -21.03
CA LYS A 235 -13.58 -13.94 -20.71
C LYS A 235 -13.80 -15.41 -20.34
N ILE A 236 -14.88 -15.73 -19.64
CA ILE A 236 -15.26 -17.12 -19.34
C ILE A 236 -15.61 -17.85 -20.65
N LYS A 237 -16.33 -17.22 -21.58
CA LYS A 237 -16.64 -17.81 -22.89
C LYS A 237 -15.38 -18.13 -23.70
N GLU A 238 -14.43 -17.20 -23.73
CA GLU A 238 -13.11 -17.43 -24.35
C GLU A 238 -12.37 -18.58 -23.67
N LEU A 239 -12.36 -18.63 -22.33
CA LEU A 239 -11.72 -19.71 -21.57
C LEU A 239 -12.37 -21.08 -21.86
N THR A 240 -13.70 -21.16 -21.95
CA THR A 240 -14.40 -22.40 -22.30
C THR A 240 -14.01 -22.89 -23.69
N ALA A 241 -13.82 -21.99 -24.67
CA ALA A 241 -13.42 -22.35 -26.03
C ALA A 241 -12.00 -22.94 -26.12
N GLN A 242 -11.14 -22.71 -25.12
CA GLN A 242 -9.78 -23.28 -25.08
C GLN A 242 -9.74 -24.77 -24.73
N ASN A 243 -10.86 -25.37 -24.25
CA ASN A 243 -10.95 -26.79 -23.91
C ASN A 243 -9.82 -27.30 -23.01
N LEU A 244 -9.42 -26.49 -22.02
CA LEU A 244 -8.36 -26.83 -21.09
C LEU A 244 -8.76 -28.02 -20.19
N PRO A 245 -7.78 -28.80 -19.70
CA PRO A 245 -8.01 -29.76 -18.62
C PRO A 245 -8.71 -29.10 -17.43
N LYS A 246 -9.58 -29.85 -16.74
CA LYS A 246 -10.47 -29.35 -15.68
C LYS A 246 -9.73 -28.51 -14.63
N GLU A 247 -8.57 -28.96 -14.17
CA GLU A 247 -7.75 -28.27 -13.17
C GLU A 247 -7.21 -26.91 -13.69
N ALA A 248 -6.68 -26.90 -14.92
CA ALA A 248 -6.20 -25.68 -15.56
C ALA A 248 -7.34 -24.69 -15.82
N TYR A 249 -8.50 -25.19 -16.26
CA TYR A 249 -9.71 -24.38 -16.43
C TYR A 249 -10.13 -23.70 -15.12
N TYR A 250 -10.22 -24.44 -14.01
CA TYR A 250 -10.63 -23.86 -12.73
C TYR A 250 -9.62 -22.83 -12.20
N LYS A 251 -8.33 -23.03 -12.44
CA LYS A 251 -7.29 -22.07 -12.07
C LYS A 251 -7.50 -20.73 -12.78
N GLU A 252 -7.71 -20.74 -14.09
CA GLU A 252 -7.95 -19.51 -14.87
C GLU A 252 -9.33 -18.91 -14.59
N TYR A 253 -10.37 -19.74 -14.45
CA TYR A 253 -11.71 -19.31 -14.08
C TYR A 253 -11.70 -18.52 -12.77
N SER A 254 -10.99 -19.05 -11.76
CA SER A 254 -10.88 -18.41 -10.43
C SER A 254 -10.25 -17.01 -10.51
N LYS A 255 -9.26 -16.81 -11.38
CA LYS A 255 -8.65 -15.49 -11.60
C LYS A 255 -9.62 -14.48 -12.21
N ILE A 256 -10.50 -14.93 -13.11
CA ILE A 256 -11.52 -14.09 -13.75
C ILE A 256 -12.56 -13.64 -12.70
N ILE A 257 -13.13 -14.58 -11.95
CA ILE A 257 -14.22 -14.30 -11.02
C ILE A 257 -13.75 -13.67 -9.69
N ALA A 258 -12.45 -13.69 -9.39
CA ALA A 258 -11.89 -13.03 -8.21
C ALA A 258 -12.18 -11.52 -8.17
N LYS A 259 -12.27 -10.88 -9.35
CA LYS A 259 -12.40 -9.43 -9.49
C LYS A 259 -13.74 -8.93 -8.94
N SER A 260 -13.67 -7.92 -8.06
CA SER A 260 -14.81 -7.29 -7.40
C SER A 260 -14.91 -5.81 -7.76
N CYS A 261 -16.13 -5.26 -7.78
CA CYS A 261 -16.32 -3.85 -8.11
C CYS A 261 -15.99 -2.93 -6.93
N THR A 262 -14.74 -2.46 -6.88
CA THR A 262 -14.24 -1.55 -5.84
C THR A 262 -14.85 -0.14 -5.92
N CYS A 263 -15.27 0.33 -7.10
CA CYS A 263 -15.87 1.65 -7.28
C CYS A 263 -17.13 1.86 -6.45
N VAL A 264 -17.99 0.83 -6.40
CA VAL A 264 -19.19 0.86 -5.55
C VAL A 264 -18.87 0.30 -4.18
N GLY A 265 -18.12 -0.81 -4.09
CA GLY A 265 -17.84 -1.47 -2.81
C GLY A 265 -17.19 -0.55 -1.78
N LEU A 266 -16.22 0.28 -2.18
CA LEU A 266 -15.54 1.20 -1.26
C LEU A 266 -16.33 2.50 -1.01
N GLY A 267 -17.32 2.81 -1.85
CA GLY A 267 -18.13 4.04 -1.74
C GLY A 267 -19.46 3.83 -1.00
N THR A 268 -20.05 2.64 -1.07
CA THR A 268 -21.38 2.33 -0.51
C THR A 268 -21.45 2.53 1.00
N SER A 269 -20.33 2.37 1.73
CA SER A 269 -20.29 2.55 3.18
C SER A 269 -20.76 3.94 3.61
N ALA A 270 -20.40 4.99 2.84
CA ALA A 270 -20.86 6.35 3.11
C ALA A 270 -22.37 6.52 2.89
N LEU A 271 -22.93 5.89 1.85
CA LEU A 271 -24.37 5.95 1.58
C LEU A 271 -25.15 5.30 2.73
N LEU A 272 -24.71 4.12 3.18
CA LEU A 272 -25.34 3.43 4.30
C LEU A 272 -25.20 4.19 5.62
N ALA A 273 -24.04 4.80 5.88
CA ALA A 273 -23.80 5.57 7.11
C ALA A 273 -24.73 6.78 7.25
N TYR A 274 -25.13 7.40 6.13
CA TYR A 274 -26.01 8.57 6.10
C TYR A 274 -27.47 8.26 5.72
N GLY A 275 -27.83 6.98 5.56
CA GLY A 275 -29.19 6.59 5.16
C GLY A 275 -29.59 7.05 3.76
N LEU A 276 -28.63 7.18 2.84
CA LEU A 276 -28.86 7.57 1.46
C LEU A 276 -29.26 6.36 0.59
N ASP A 277 -29.88 6.63 -0.55
CA ASP A 277 -30.29 5.59 -1.49
C ASP A 277 -29.09 4.78 -2.01
N THR A 278 -29.28 3.48 -2.15
CA THR A 278 -28.27 2.52 -2.66
C THR A 278 -28.78 1.73 -3.86
N LYS A 279 -29.91 2.11 -4.47
CA LYS A 279 -30.52 1.41 -5.60
C LYS A 279 -29.56 1.21 -6.78
N THR A 280 -28.66 2.16 -7.04
CA THR A 280 -27.71 2.09 -8.16
C THR A 280 -26.45 1.31 -7.79
N GLU A 281 -25.86 1.59 -6.62
CA GLU A 281 -24.58 1.03 -6.15
C GLU A 281 -24.72 -0.39 -5.60
N GLY A 282 -25.90 -0.72 -5.07
CA GLY A 282 -26.14 -1.87 -4.20
C GLY A 282 -25.67 -1.63 -2.77
N ALA A 283 -26.07 -2.52 -1.86
CA ALA A 283 -25.75 -2.46 -0.44
C ALA A 283 -24.40 -3.12 -0.06
N GLY A 284 -23.71 -3.74 -1.02
CA GLY A 284 -22.42 -4.39 -0.77
C GLY A 284 -21.29 -3.38 -0.49
N VAL A 285 -20.58 -3.58 0.61
CA VAL A 285 -19.45 -2.77 1.08
C VAL A 285 -18.17 -3.61 1.06
N SER A 286 -17.10 -3.02 0.53
CA SER A 286 -15.73 -3.50 0.62
C SER A 286 -14.96 -2.64 1.62
N VAL A 287 -13.97 -3.21 2.30
CA VAL A 287 -13.11 -2.46 3.21
C VAL A 287 -11.70 -3.05 3.18
N CYS A 288 -10.69 -2.19 3.27
CA CYS A 288 -9.30 -2.53 3.01
C CYS A 288 -8.33 -2.11 4.13
N PRO A 289 -8.54 -2.61 5.35
CA PRO A 289 -7.62 -2.33 6.44
C PRO A 289 -6.25 -2.98 6.17
N SER A 290 -5.18 -2.43 6.75
CA SER A 290 -3.92 -3.18 6.87
C SER A 290 -4.10 -4.39 7.80
N PRO A 291 -3.18 -5.39 7.76
CA PRO A 291 -3.20 -6.53 8.70
C PRO A 291 -3.20 -6.14 10.18
N ASN A 292 -2.80 -4.90 10.49
CA ASN A 292 -2.68 -4.40 11.85
C ASN A 292 -4.03 -4.09 12.50
N ILE A 293 -5.14 -4.03 11.74
CA ILE A 293 -6.48 -3.89 12.33
C ILE A 293 -6.78 -4.98 13.36
N ALA A 294 -6.16 -6.16 13.20
CA ALA A 294 -6.32 -7.31 14.09
C ALA A 294 -6.01 -7.02 15.57
N TYR A 295 -5.28 -5.94 15.85
CA TYR A 295 -4.85 -5.54 17.18
C TYR A 295 -5.60 -4.32 17.73
N PHE A 296 -6.57 -3.77 16.97
CA PHE A 296 -7.44 -2.70 17.44
C PHE A 296 -8.85 -3.25 17.65
N SER A 297 -9.30 -3.25 18.90
CA SER A 297 -10.48 -4.02 19.32
C SER A 297 -11.64 -3.15 19.81
N LYS A 298 -11.63 -1.84 19.53
CA LYS A 298 -12.71 -0.94 19.93
C LYS A 298 -12.91 0.21 18.96
N LYS A 299 -14.13 0.74 18.96
CA LYS A 299 -14.45 2.07 18.43
C LYS A 299 -13.74 3.13 19.27
N MET A 300 -13.24 4.17 18.61
CA MET A 300 -12.53 5.29 19.23
C MET A 300 -13.14 6.63 18.82
N SER A 301 -12.93 7.66 19.64
CA SER A 301 -13.15 9.06 19.23
C SER A 301 -11.91 9.61 18.54
N LEU A 302 -12.06 10.70 17.77
CA LEU A 302 -10.94 11.42 17.18
C LEU A 302 -9.97 11.90 18.27
N LYS A 303 -10.52 12.43 19.37
CA LYS A 303 -9.73 12.88 20.52
C LYS A 303 -8.88 11.74 21.12
N GLU A 304 -9.46 10.54 21.25
CA GLU A 304 -8.77 9.38 21.82
C GLU A 304 -7.63 8.92 20.91
N ILE A 305 -7.87 8.70 19.61
CA ILE A 305 -6.80 8.25 18.70
C ILE A 305 -5.69 9.30 18.59
N THR A 306 -6.03 10.60 18.56
CA THR A 306 -5.04 11.68 18.54
C THR A 306 -4.18 11.67 19.79
N LYS A 307 -4.78 11.53 20.98
CA LYS A 307 -4.02 11.42 22.23
C LYS A 307 -3.12 10.20 22.23
N THR A 308 -3.59 9.05 21.73
CA THR A 308 -2.77 7.84 21.67
C THR A 308 -1.59 7.98 20.70
N ILE A 309 -1.78 8.62 19.55
CA ILE A 309 -0.69 8.89 18.60
C ILE A 309 0.43 9.70 19.26
N TYR A 310 0.07 10.69 20.10
CA TYR A 310 1.02 11.57 20.79
C TYR A 310 1.37 11.13 22.22
N GLY A 311 1.08 9.88 22.61
CA GLY A 311 1.44 9.35 23.94
C GLY A 311 0.71 10.00 25.12
N GLN A 312 -0.41 10.71 24.88
CA GLN A 312 -1.19 11.43 25.89
C GLN A 312 -2.37 10.61 26.45
N SER A 313 -2.47 9.33 26.09
CA SER A 313 -3.44 8.38 26.62
C SER A 313 -2.87 6.95 26.56
N ALA A 314 -3.56 6.02 27.23
CA ALA A 314 -3.23 4.61 27.14
C ALA A 314 -3.25 4.11 25.69
N SER A 315 -2.46 3.07 25.42
CA SER A 315 -2.47 2.38 24.13
C SER A 315 -3.87 1.85 23.82
N VAL A 316 -4.30 2.04 22.56
CA VAL A 316 -5.55 1.48 22.02
C VAL A 316 -5.31 0.17 21.27
N THR A 317 -4.05 -0.28 21.25
CA THR A 317 -3.57 -1.43 20.51
C THR A 317 -3.21 -2.55 21.48
N SER A 318 -3.52 -3.79 21.10
CA SER A 318 -3.20 -4.99 21.90
C SER A 318 -1.71 -5.08 22.24
N LEU A 319 -1.39 -5.57 23.44
CA LEU A 319 0.00 -5.89 23.84
C LEU A 319 0.58 -7.06 23.04
N GLU A 320 -0.27 -7.92 22.48
CA GLU A 320 0.12 -9.04 21.59
C GLU A 320 0.53 -8.57 20.19
N ARG A 321 0.46 -7.26 19.91
CA ARG A 321 0.87 -6.72 18.62
C ARG A 321 2.40 -6.80 18.49
N PRO A 322 2.94 -7.44 17.44
CA PRO A 322 4.36 -7.37 17.13
C PRO A 322 4.79 -5.94 16.82
N ASN A 323 6.05 -5.62 17.13
CA ASN A 323 6.66 -4.37 16.68
C ASN A 323 6.51 -4.17 15.15
N LEU A 324 6.36 -2.92 14.70
CA LEU A 324 6.10 -2.57 13.30
C LEU A 324 7.07 -3.23 12.30
N PHE A 325 8.37 -3.30 12.64
CA PHE A 325 9.41 -3.86 11.79
C PHE A 325 9.32 -5.38 11.72
N ILE A 326 8.99 -6.01 12.84
CA ILE A 326 8.73 -7.46 12.90
C ILE A 326 7.49 -7.81 12.10
N LYS A 327 6.40 -7.06 12.28
CA LYS A 327 5.16 -7.30 11.54
C LYS A 327 5.37 -7.15 10.04
N GLU A 328 6.10 -6.11 9.61
CA GLU A 328 6.48 -5.95 8.21
C GLU A 328 7.29 -7.15 7.70
N LEU A 329 8.31 -7.57 8.45
CA LEU A 329 9.16 -8.69 8.07
C LEU A 329 8.36 -9.98 7.89
N THR A 330 7.45 -10.30 8.83
CA THR A 330 6.55 -11.45 8.71
C THR A 330 5.71 -11.38 7.44
N ILE A 331 5.10 -10.22 7.15
CA ILE A 331 4.27 -10.02 5.95
C ILE A 331 5.08 -10.25 4.67
N TYR A 332 6.31 -9.74 4.58
CA TYR A 332 7.16 -9.94 3.41
C TYR A 332 7.61 -11.39 3.26
N ILE A 333 7.91 -12.09 4.36
CA ILE A 333 8.26 -13.52 4.34
C ILE A 333 7.07 -14.34 3.83
N ASP A 334 5.86 -14.06 4.30
CA ASP A 334 4.67 -14.78 3.87
C ASP A 334 4.32 -14.49 2.41
N TYR A 335 4.46 -13.24 1.97
CA TYR A 335 4.35 -12.88 0.55
C TYR A 335 5.36 -13.66 -0.32
N LEU A 336 6.62 -13.77 0.11
CA LEU A 336 7.63 -14.52 -0.62
C LEU A 336 7.31 -16.02 -0.66
N LYS A 337 6.82 -16.60 0.45
CA LYS A 337 6.37 -18.01 0.47
C LYS A 337 5.24 -18.25 -0.53
N ASP A 338 4.27 -17.34 -0.61
CA ASP A 338 3.16 -17.48 -1.55
C ASP A 338 3.63 -17.32 -2.99
N LYS A 339 4.56 -16.38 -3.28
CA LYS A 339 5.19 -16.27 -4.60
C LYS A 339 5.97 -17.52 -4.98
N LEU A 340 6.67 -18.15 -4.04
CA LEU A 340 7.36 -19.41 -4.27
C LEU A 340 6.38 -20.55 -4.60
N LYS A 341 5.23 -20.65 -3.91
CA LYS A 341 4.20 -21.66 -4.22
C LYS A 341 3.55 -21.46 -5.59
N GLU A 342 3.41 -20.20 -6.01
CA GLU A 342 2.86 -19.83 -7.33
C GLU A 342 3.85 -20.08 -8.48
N THR A 343 5.14 -20.23 -8.16
CA THR A 343 6.21 -20.44 -9.13
C THR A 343 6.15 -21.87 -9.67
N PRO A 344 6.05 -22.07 -11.00
CA PRO A 344 5.94 -23.41 -11.57
C PRO A 344 7.28 -24.16 -11.52
N ALA A 345 7.26 -25.47 -11.73
CA ALA A 345 8.46 -26.31 -11.70
C ALA A 345 9.46 -25.97 -12.82
N ASP A 346 8.97 -25.44 -13.95
CA ASP A 346 9.73 -24.99 -15.12
C ASP A 346 9.95 -23.46 -15.11
N ALA A 347 10.08 -22.87 -13.92
CA ALA A 347 10.25 -21.43 -13.73
C ALA A 347 11.36 -20.84 -14.60
N SER A 348 11.09 -19.68 -15.19
CA SER A 348 12.07 -18.98 -16.00
C SER A 348 13.26 -18.49 -15.16
N PRO A 349 14.46 -18.32 -15.76
CA PRO A 349 15.60 -17.73 -15.06
C PRO A 349 15.30 -16.34 -14.47
N LYS A 350 14.34 -15.61 -15.06
CA LYS A 350 13.89 -14.31 -14.57
C LYS A 350 13.09 -14.42 -13.27
N GLU A 351 12.19 -15.39 -13.16
CA GLU A 351 11.39 -15.63 -11.94
C GLU A 351 12.29 -16.10 -10.79
N ILE A 352 13.20 -17.05 -11.06
CA ILE A 352 14.17 -17.50 -10.07
C ILE A 352 15.05 -16.33 -9.61
N LYS A 353 15.53 -15.49 -10.54
CA LYS A 353 16.32 -14.29 -10.22
C LYS A 353 15.54 -13.30 -9.35
N TYR A 354 14.25 -13.11 -9.61
CA TYR A 354 13.39 -12.26 -8.77
C TYR A 354 13.31 -12.81 -7.35
N LEU A 355 13.03 -14.10 -7.17
CA LEU A 355 12.97 -14.73 -5.84
C LEU A 355 14.31 -14.64 -5.08
N LYS A 356 15.43 -14.89 -5.76
CA LYS A 356 16.78 -14.75 -5.19
C LYS A 356 17.09 -13.31 -4.78
N THR A 357 16.70 -12.34 -5.61
CA THR A 357 16.85 -10.91 -5.29
C THR A 357 16.01 -10.52 -4.07
N PHE A 358 14.77 -11.01 -4.00
CA PHE A 358 13.88 -10.77 -2.86
C PHE A 358 14.47 -11.33 -1.55
N VAL A 359 14.98 -12.56 -1.57
CA VAL A 359 15.68 -13.17 -0.41
C VAL A 359 16.88 -12.33 0.01
N LYS A 360 17.72 -11.92 -0.96
CA LYS A 360 18.91 -11.11 -0.68
C LYS A 360 18.53 -9.82 0.04
N ASN A 361 17.59 -9.06 -0.53
CA ASN A 361 17.15 -7.78 0.03
C ASN A 361 16.49 -7.97 1.41
N LEU A 362 15.73 -9.05 1.61
CA LEU A 362 15.18 -9.40 2.93
C LEU A 362 16.26 -9.70 3.96
N LYS A 363 17.33 -10.42 3.59
CA LYS A 363 18.45 -10.70 4.51
C LYS A 363 19.20 -9.43 4.88
N GLU A 364 19.41 -8.52 3.93
CA GLU A 364 20.01 -7.21 4.18
C GLU A 364 19.15 -6.38 5.13
N GLY A 365 17.83 -6.33 4.91
CA GLY A 365 16.89 -5.65 5.79
C GLY A 365 16.80 -6.26 7.19
N LEU A 366 16.81 -7.60 7.29
CA LEU A 366 16.88 -8.31 8.57
C LEU A 366 18.18 -7.98 9.33
N LEU A 367 19.33 -7.96 8.65
CA LEU A 367 20.60 -7.61 9.27
C LEU A 367 20.56 -6.18 9.79
N TYR A 368 20.01 -5.25 9.02
CA TYR A 368 19.78 -3.88 9.46
C TYR A 368 18.90 -3.84 10.72
N TYR A 369 17.78 -4.56 10.77
CA TYR A 369 16.93 -4.64 11.96
C TYR A 369 17.67 -5.25 13.17
N LYS A 370 18.41 -6.34 13.00
CA LYS A 370 19.24 -6.92 14.08
C LYS A 370 20.21 -5.88 14.66
N ASN A 371 20.92 -5.13 13.80
CA ASN A 371 21.84 -4.08 14.24
C ASN A 371 21.12 -2.92 14.93
N LEU A 372 19.98 -2.51 14.38
CA LEU A 372 19.17 -1.43 14.92
C LEU A 372 18.74 -1.72 16.36
N PHE A 373 18.16 -2.90 16.58
CA PHE A 373 17.72 -3.33 17.91
C PHE A 373 18.88 -3.55 18.87
N ASN A 374 20.01 -4.09 18.41
CA ASN A 374 21.18 -4.32 19.27
C ASN A 374 21.92 -3.05 19.72
N THR A 375 21.77 -1.90 19.04
CA THR A 375 22.65 -0.73 19.28
C THR A 375 21.93 0.55 19.69
N LYS A 376 20.72 0.80 19.17
CA LYS A 376 20.07 2.12 19.28
C LYS A 376 18.64 2.08 19.81
N TYR A 377 18.04 0.90 19.87
CA TYR A 377 16.62 0.71 20.17
C TYR A 377 16.34 0.22 21.61
N GLN A 378 17.40 -0.03 22.40
CA GLN A 378 17.30 -0.72 23.70
C GLN A 378 16.60 0.10 24.79
N SER A 379 16.64 1.44 24.71
CA SER A 379 16.15 2.32 25.78
C SER A 379 14.68 2.74 25.64
N ALA A 380 14.01 2.40 24.54
CA ALA A 380 12.75 3.04 24.16
C ALA A 380 11.51 2.13 24.11
N ILE A 381 11.63 0.81 24.26
CA ILE A 381 10.51 -0.12 24.00
C ILE A 381 10.31 -1.17 25.09
N LEU A 382 9.03 -1.32 25.48
CA LEU A 382 8.50 -2.50 26.17
C LEU A 382 8.64 -3.75 25.27
N HIS A 383 9.22 -4.83 25.79
CA HIS A 383 9.36 -6.15 25.12
C HIS A 383 10.56 -6.34 24.17
N TYR A 384 11.67 -5.62 24.36
CA TYR A 384 12.93 -5.85 23.61
C TYR A 384 13.36 -7.33 23.46
N PRO A 385 13.33 -8.18 24.50
CA PRO A 385 13.71 -9.59 24.36
C PRO A 385 12.84 -10.38 23.38
N ALA A 386 11.54 -10.07 23.31
CA ALA A 386 10.62 -10.71 22.37
C ALA A 386 10.95 -10.33 20.92
N VAL A 387 11.29 -9.06 20.67
CA VAL A 387 11.70 -8.59 19.35
C VAL A 387 12.95 -9.31 18.85
N LEU A 388 13.95 -9.52 19.71
CA LEU A 388 15.15 -10.27 19.31
C LEU A 388 14.83 -11.74 18.97
N ALA A 389 13.96 -12.38 19.74
CA ALA A 389 13.50 -13.74 19.45
C ALA A 389 12.75 -13.81 18.11
N ASP A 390 11.89 -12.84 17.82
CA ASP A 390 11.15 -12.76 16.55
C ASP A 390 12.06 -12.51 15.33
N LEU A 391 13.12 -11.71 15.49
CA LEU A 391 14.14 -11.52 14.45
C LEU A 391 14.88 -12.82 14.14
N GLU A 392 15.17 -13.63 15.16
CA GLU A 392 15.82 -14.92 14.96
C GLU A 392 14.89 -15.92 14.28
N LEU A 393 13.63 -16.00 14.70
CA LEU A 393 12.61 -16.80 14.03
C LEU A 393 12.43 -16.38 12.56
N SER A 394 12.42 -15.07 12.29
CA SER A 394 12.34 -14.53 10.95
C SER A 394 13.57 -14.90 10.11
N SER A 395 14.77 -14.90 10.71
CA SER A 395 16.01 -15.37 10.07
C SER A 395 15.90 -16.83 9.64
N GLN A 396 15.43 -17.69 10.52
CA GLN A 396 15.23 -19.12 10.23
C GLN A 396 14.21 -19.31 9.09
N ASN A 397 13.11 -18.57 9.11
CA ASN A 397 12.09 -18.63 8.07
C ASN A 397 12.61 -18.17 6.71
N ILE A 398 13.38 -17.07 6.65
CA ILE A 398 14.01 -16.60 5.41
C ILE A 398 14.98 -17.66 4.87
N ASN A 399 15.79 -18.27 5.74
CA ASN A 399 16.73 -19.30 5.32
C ASN A 399 16.03 -20.56 4.79
N LYS A 400 14.91 -20.98 5.39
CA LYS A 400 14.10 -22.09 4.87
C LYS A 400 13.56 -21.79 3.47
N VAL A 401 13.04 -20.58 3.24
CA VAL A 401 12.53 -20.17 1.93
C VAL A 401 13.66 -20.05 0.91
N ALA A 402 14.81 -19.50 1.30
CA ALA A 402 16.00 -19.41 0.46
C ALA A 402 16.48 -20.80 0.00
N LEU A 403 16.54 -21.78 0.90
CA LEU A 403 16.90 -23.16 0.57
C LEU A 403 15.91 -23.83 -0.38
N ALA A 404 14.62 -23.48 -0.29
CA ALA A 404 13.63 -23.97 -1.24
C ALA A 404 13.78 -23.34 -2.63
N ILE A 405 14.13 -22.05 -2.69
CA ILE A 405 14.42 -21.34 -3.95
C ILE A 405 15.68 -21.88 -4.64
N GLU A 406 16.71 -22.27 -3.90
CA GLU A 406 17.91 -22.90 -4.48
C GLU A 406 17.67 -24.30 -5.08
N LYS A 407 16.50 -24.90 -4.83
CA LYS A 407 16.09 -26.19 -5.41
C LYS A 407 15.25 -26.05 -6.68
N LEU A 408 14.84 -24.83 -7.03
CA LEU A 408 14.24 -24.49 -8.34
C LEU A 408 15.36 -24.33 -9.37
#